data_AF-A0A947CDP5-F1
#
_entry.id   AF-A0A947CDP5-F1
#
_cell.length_a   1.000
_cell.length_b   1.000
_cell.length_c   1.000
_cell.angle_alpha   90.00
_cell.angle_beta   90.00
_cell.angle_gamma   90.00
#
_symmetry.space_group_name_H-M   'P 1'
#
loop_
_entity.id
_entity.type
_entity.pdbx_description
1 polymer ?
#
loop_
_entity_poly.entity_id
_entity_poly.type
_entity_poly.pdbx_seq_one_letter_code
_entity_poly.pdbx_strand_id
1 'polypeptide(L)'
;MTTGLDELRSFVSRAEVLVPQVSKWSAGMHIHHCCLATIGVCESLVASEPPLPRSRFSLVTSAIFLTGRIPRGRGQSPEQVIPRAEVTVAELE
;
A
#
# COMPACT_ATOMS: atom_id res chain seq x y z
N MET A 1 -12.78 -16.51 4.69
CA MET A 1 -11.64 -15.62 5.03
C MET A 1 -10.96 -15.05 3.77
N THR A 2 -11.69 -14.88 2.64
CA THR A 2 -11.16 -14.34 1.37
C THR A 2 -11.92 -13.11 0.85
N THR A 3 -12.95 -12.67 1.60
CA THR A 3 -13.95 -11.70 1.13
C THR A 3 -13.37 -10.42 0.53
N GLY A 4 -12.29 -9.87 1.11
CA GLY A 4 -11.66 -8.65 0.58
C GLY A 4 -10.92 -8.85 -0.75
N LEU A 5 -10.35 -10.04 -0.98
CA LEU A 5 -9.71 -10.37 -2.25
C LEU A 5 -10.76 -10.60 -3.34
N ASP A 6 -11.86 -11.27 -2.99
CA ASP A 6 -12.99 -11.52 -3.89
C ASP A 6 -13.65 -10.19 -4.31
N GLU A 7 -13.75 -9.23 -3.39
CA GLU A 7 -14.24 -7.88 -3.67
C GLU A 7 -13.30 -7.11 -4.60
N LEU A 8 -11.99 -7.10 -4.33
CA LEU A 8 -10.98 -6.51 -5.22
C LEU A 8 -11.07 -7.08 -6.65
N ARG A 9 -11.23 -8.41 -6.76
CA ARG A 9 -11.36 -9.11 -8.03
C ARG A 9 -12.60 -8.70 -8.80
N SER A 10 -13.72 -8.43 -8.11
CA SER A 10 -14.95 -7.97 -8.76
C SER A 10 -14.78 -6.63 -9.51
N PHE A 11 -13.82 -5.81 -9.08
CA PHE A 11 -13.52 -4.51 -9.69
C PHE A 11 -12.52 -4.56 -10.85
N VAL A 12 -11.92 -5.73 -11.14
CA VAL A 12 -10.98 -5.90 -12.27
C VAL A 12 -11.65 -5.56 -13.61
N SER A 13 -12.94 -5.86 -13.75
CA SER A 13 -13.75 -5.48 -14.93
C SER A 13 -13.80 -3.97 -15.20
N ARG A 14 -13.44 -3.15 -14.19
CA ARG A 14 -13.44 -1.68 -14.24
C ARG A 14 -12.04 -1.09 -14.16
N ALA A 15 -10.99 -1.89 -14.36
CA ALA A 15 -9.60 -1.47 -14.15
C ALA A 15 -9.20 -0.21 -14.93
N GLU A 16 -9.72 -0.01 -16.14
CA GLU A 16 -9.39 1.13 -16.99
C GLU A 16 -10.11 2.43 -16.58
N VAL A 17 -11.09 2.37 -15.67
CA VAL A 17 -11.84 3.55 -15.25
C VAL A 17 -10.92 4.53 -14.53
N LEU A 18 -10.76 5.71 -15.12
CA LEU A 18 -10.05 6.86 -14.55
C LEU A 18 -11.01 8.05 -14.46
N VAL A 19 -11.16 8.59 -13.25
CA VAL A 19 -11.91 9.84 -13.01
C VAL A 19 -10.93 10.88 -12.47
N PRO A 20 -10.36 11.75 -13.33
CA PRO A 20 -9.31 12.70 -12.93
C PRO A 20 -9.71 13.66 -11.80
N GLN A 21 -11.01 13.91 -11.63
CA GLN A 21 -11.54 14.74 -10.54
C GLN A 21 -11.45 14.05 -9.17
N VAL A 22 -11.39 12.72 -9.14
CA VAL A 22 -11.32 11.92 -7.92
C VAL A 22 -9.89 11.47 -7.64
N SER A 23 -9.20 10.96 -8.66
CA SER A 23 -7.84 10.44 -8.51
C SER A 23 -7.05 10.56 -9.81
N LYS A 24 -5.73 10.69 -9.67
CA LYS A 24 -4.79 10.58 -10.78
C LYS A 24 -4.55 9.13 -11.22
N TRP A 25 -4.98 8.16 -10.42
CA TRP A 25 -4.80 6.72 -10.67
C TRP A 25 -6.11 6.09 -11.12
N SER A 26 -6.02 5.19 -12.11
CA SER A 26 -7.16 4.37 -12.54
C SER A 26 -7.51 3.33 -11.46
N ALA A 27 -8.70 2.74 -11.55
CA ALA A 27 -9.09 1.67 -10.64
C ALA A 27 -8.09 0.50 -10.65
N GLY A 28 -7.57 0.13 -11.82
CA GLY A 28 -6.56 -0.92 -11.99
C GLY A 28 -5.25 -0.61 -11.28
N MET A 29 -4.82 0.66 -11.28
CA MET A 29 -3.63 1.11 -10.55
C MET A 29 -3.81 0.95 -9.03
N HIS A 30 -5.00 1.22 -8.50
CA HIS A 30 -5.29 1.00 -7.07
C HIS A 30 -5.30 -0.49 -6.72
N ILE A 31 -5.93 -1.33 -7.56
CA ILE A 31 -5.94 -2.79 -7.39
C ILE A 31 -4.51 -3.32 -7.39
N HIS A 32 -3.71 -2.93 -8.38
CA HIS A 32 -2.31 -3.33 -8.50
C HIS A 32 -1.48 -2.90 -7.28
N HIS A 33 -1.66 -1.67 -6.81
CA HIS A 33 -1.00 -1.18 -5.59
C HIS A 33 -1.32 -2.05 -4.37
N CYS A 34 -2.60 -2.42 -4.18
CA CYS A 34 -3.01 -3.29 -3.09
C CYS A 34 -2.37 -4.69 -3.19
N CYS A 35 -2.30 -5.26 -4.39
CA CYS A 35 -1.64 -6.54 -4.64
C CYS A 35 -0.14 -6.48 -4.32
N LEU A 36 0.58 -5.49 -4.87
CA LEU A 36 2.01 -5.31 -4.60
C LEU A 36 2.29 -5.06 -3.10
N ALA A 37 1.45 -4.27 -2.43
CA ALA A 37 1.58 -4.05 -1.00
C ALA A 37 1.42 -5.34 -0.19
N THR A 38 0.43 -6.16 -0.55
CA THR A 38 0.19 -7.45 0.13
C THR A 38 1.36 -8.41 -0.09
N ILE A 39 1.85 -8.52 -1.32
CA ILE A 39 3.02 -9.35 -1.67
C ILE A 39 4.25 -8.86 -0.90
N GLY A 40 4.51 -7.55 -0.92
CA GLY A 40 5.68 -6.97 -0.24
C GLY A 40 5.65 -7.20 1.28
N VAL A 41 4.47 -7.20 1.91
CA VAL A 41 4.32 -7.58 3.32
C VAL A 41 4.68 -9.06 3.52
N CYS A 42 4.16 -9.96 2.68
CA CYS A 42 4.49 -11.39 2.74
C CYS A 42 5.99 -11.65 2.56
N GLU A 43 6.61 -11.03 1.55
CA GLU A 43 8.05 -11.13 1.30
C GLU A 43 8.87 -10.59 2.47
N SER A 44 8.47 -9.45 3.04
CA SER A 44 9.13 -8.86 4.21
C SER A 44 9.03 -9.77 5.43
N LEU A 45 7.89 -10.44 5.63
CA LEU A 45 7.71 -11.40 6.72
C LEU A 45 8.63 -12.61 6.55
N VAL A 46 8.69 -13.19 5.35
CA VAL A 46 9.57 -14.32 5.04
C VAL A 46 11.05 -13.95 5.20
N ALA A 47 11.44 -12.74 4.79
CA ALA A 47 12.81 -12.25 4.90
C ALA A 47 13.18 -11.74 6.31
N SER A 48 12.21 -11.55 7.20
CA SER A 48 12.46 -10.97 8.52
C SER A 48 13.07 -11.98 9.49
N GLU A 49 14.22 -11.64 10.06
CA GLU A 49 14.69 -12.24 11.31
C GLU A 49 14.18 -11.40 12.48
N PRO A 50 13.57 -11.99 13.52
CA PRO A 50 13.02 -11.23 14.63
C PRO A 50 14.15 -10.49 15.37
N PRO A 51 14.18 -9.15 15.36
CA PRO A 51 15.21 -8.42 16.08
C PRO A 51 14.95 -8.47 17.58
N LEU A 52 16.02 -8.45 18.37
CA LEU A 52 15.94 -8.22 19.81
C LEU A 52 15.12 -6.94 20.10
N PRO A 53 14.25 -6.95 21.12
CA PRO A 53 13.35 -5.83 21.40
C PRO A 53 14.14 -4.54 21.58
N ARG A 54 13.97 -3.60 20.64
CA ARG A 54 14.64 -2.30 20.70
C ARG A 54 13.84 -1.37 21.61
N SER A 55 14.23 -1.27 22.87
CA SER A 55 13.86 -0.13 23.71
C SER A 55 14.63 1.09 23.22
N ARG A 56 14.02 1.88 22.35
CA ARG A 56 14.56 3.19 21.95
C ARG A 56 13.50 4.25 22.19
N PHE A 57 13.76 5.11 23.17
CA PHE A 57 12.97 6.31 23.37
C PHE A 57 13.22 7.26 22.20
N SER A 58 12.16 7.57 21.44
CA SER A 58 12.22 8.47 20.28
C SER A 58 11.47 9.75 20.62
N LEU A 59 12.19 10.86 20.72
CA LEU A 59 11.59 12.19 20.96
C LEU A 59 10.59 12.56 19.87
N VAL A 60 10.84 12.14 18.63
CA VAL A 60 9.92 12.34 17.50
C VAL A 60 8.61 11.59 17.74
N THR A 61 8.70 10.33 18.15
CA THR A 61 7.53 9.49 18.45
C THR A 61 6.74 10.04 19.63
N SER A 62 7.42 10.47 20.69
CA SER A 62 6.79 11.13 21.85
C SER A 62 6.08 12.42 21.46
N ALA A 63 6.68 13.26 20.62
CA ALA A 63 6.05 14.49 20.13
C ALA A 63 4.82 14.21 19.25
N ILE A 64 4.85 13.17 18.41
CA ILE A 64 3.68 12.74 17.61
C ILE A 64 2.54 12.30 18.53
N PHE A 65 2.81 11.45 19.53
CA PHE A 65 1.77 10.98 20.45
C PHE A 65 1.22 12.09 21.34
N LEU A 66 2.05 13.06 21.74
CA LEU A 66 1.61 14.20 22.53
C LEU A 66 0.76 15.20 21.73
N THR A 67 1.12 15.44 20.47
CA THR A 67 0.50 16.49 19.64
C THR A 67 -0.57 15.99 18.67
N GLY A 68 -0.63 14.67 18.43
CA GLY A 68 -1.48 14.05 17.41
C GLY A 68 -1.08 14.41 15.97
N ARG A 69 0.03 15.13 15.76
CA ARG A 69 0.45 15.59 14.43
C ARG A 69 1.60 14.76 13.90
N ILE A 70 1.34 14.02 12.83
CA ILE A 70 2.37 13.31 12.06
C ILE A 70 3.04 14.32 11.10
N PRO A 71 4.37 14.47 11.13
CA PRO A 71 5.09 15.31 10.18
C PRO A 71 4.82 14.85 8.73
N ARG A 72 4.47 15.81 7.86
CA ARG A 72 4.25 15.53 6.44
C ARG A 72 5.53 14.97 5.79
N GLY A 73 5.35 14.08 4.81
CA GLY A 73 6.45 13.42 4.10
C GLY A 73 7.03 12.18 4.80
N ARG A 74 6.57 11.80 6.00
CA ARG A 74 7.02 10.58 6.69
C ARG A 74 6.17 9.33 6.47
N GLY A 75 5.02 9.46 5.81
CA GLY A 75 4.09 8.36 5.49
C GLY A 75 3.96 8.11 3.99
N GLN A 76 5.06 8.19 3.25
CA GLN A 76 5.05 7.94 1.80
C GLN A 76 5.15 6.44 1.52
N SER A 77 4.34 5.93 0.59
CA SER A 77 4.40 4.52 0.18
C SER A 77 5.76 4.18 -0.44
N PRO A 78 6.32 2.98 -0.17
CA PRO A 78 7.54 2.51 -0.81
C PRO A 78 7.44 2.50 -2.33
N GLU A 79 8.54 2.78 -3.03
CA GLU A 79 8.56 2.78 -4.50
C GLU A 79 8.21 1.41 -5.11
N GLN A 80 8.51 0.32 -4.40
CA GLN A 80 8.26 -1.04 -4.86
C GLN A 80 6.77 -1.37 -4.97
N VAL A 81 5.91 -0.67 -4.22
CA VAL A 81 4.46 -0.90 -4.23
C VAL A 81 3.73 0.10 -5.13
N ILE A 82 4.44 1.06 -5.74
CA ILE A 82 3.85 2.03 -6.64
C ILE A 82 3.81 1.44 -8.06
N PRO A 83 2.64 1.36 -8.72
CA PRO A 83 2.54 0.87 -10.09
C PRO A 83 3.33 1.79 -11.05
N ARG A 84 4.14 1.21 -11.93
CA ARG A 84 5.10 1.94 -12.78
C ARG A 84 4.59 2.25 -14.20
N ALA A 85 3.48 1.67 -14.63
CA ALA A 85 2.92 1.80 -15.99
C ALA A 85 1.38 1.74 -15.97
N GLU A 86 0.73 1.99 -17.12
CA GLU A 86 -0.70 1.69 -17.31
C GLU A 86 -0.93 0.19 -17.07
N VAL A 87 -1.56 -0.14 -15.94
CA VAL A 87 -1.91 -1.50 -15.59
C VAL A 87 -2.95 -2.03 -16.58
N THR A 88 -2.63 -3.14 -17.25
CA THR A 88 -3.55 -3.81 -18.17
C THR A 88 -4.38 -4.85 -17.42
N VAL A 89 -5.59 -5.17 -17.92
CA VAL A 89 -6.46 -6.18 -17.30
C VAL A 89 -5.76 -7.54 -17.18
N ALA A 90 -4.92 -7.90 -18.16
CA ALA A 90 -4.16 -9.15 -18.16
C ALA A 90 -3.14 -9.27 -17.00
N GLU A 91 -2.68 -8.15 -16.44
CA GLU A 91 -1.78 -8.14 -15.27
C GLU A 91 -2.53 -8.26 -13.94
N LEU A 92 -3.87 -8.22 -13.98
CA LEU A 92 -4.77 -8.28 -12.82
C LEU A 92 -5.61 -9.56 -12.77
N GLU A 93 -5.56 -10.41 -13.79
CA GLU A 93 -6.19 -11.74 -13.84
C GLU A 93 -5.35 -12.83 -13.17
#